data_AF-A0A0R2E5I3-F1
#
_entry.id   AF-A0A0R2E5I3-F1
#
_cell.length_a   1.000
_cell.length_b   1.000
_cell.length_c   1.000
_cell.angle_alpha   90.00
_cell.angle_beta   90.00
_cell.angle_gamma   90.00
#
_symmetry.space_group_name_H-M   'P 1'
#
loop_
_entity.id
_entity.type
_entity.pdbx_description
1 polymer ?
#
loop_
_entity_poly.entity_id
_entity_poly.type
_entity_poly.pdbx_seq_one_letter_code
_entity_poly.pdbx_strand_id
1 'polypeptide(L)'
;MLYIEKRRINTDNVYTIFGSECHEIIQDYLAKKIDRAEMSKSWASFVERWEDDPTSFQFDTKKIESGYLDNLTHYFKHTEGLNYPVRNEKPVIAKLHDKDGKLLVFVGYVDSEYTDEDGNLHLIDFKTSSKTTFTPKNLPKKSMQLLLYAIAEHQRTGIPYDKIKCKFDMQKYCTVHYQLESGKWKTSAQERSQWVTKMANKLKTKLPKVDIDPITAEEMIKTASDFNNMDNLPESIQKQFFITNYYIEVKISEETCDKLEKKITGYCNDIYDLESKEDIKTYLEINYPYDPDNFYCKKLCAYHSSREFKEENGMIEPEVTESLEVNDIFGGEDESSTNDDDLLNLLLN
;
A
#
# COMPACT_ATOMS: atom_id res chain seq x y z
N MET A 1 29.67 7.04 -7.01
CA MET A 1 28.30 6.82 -6.50
C MET A 1 28.21 5.34 -6.15
N LEU A 2 28.11 5.00 -4.86
CA LEU A 2 27.89 3.61 -4.45
C LEU A 2 26.38 3.34 -4.55
N TYR A 3 25.98 2.51 -5.52
CA TYR A 3 24.60 2.09 -5.66
C TYR A 3 24.40 0.82 -4.83
N ILE A 4 23.51 0.86 -3.84
CA ILE A 4 23.13 -0.34 -3.09
C ILE A 4 22.17 -1.12 -3.96
N GLU A 5 22.68 -2.19 -4.59
CA GLU A 5 21.86 -3.03 -5.46
C GLU A 5 20.88 -3.85 -4.64
N LYS A 6 19.58 -3.60 -4.83
CA LYS A 6 18.53 -4.40 -4.20
C LYS A 6 18.60 -5.81 -4.76
N ARG A 7 18.89 -6.82 -3.92
CA ARG A 7 18.69 -8.22 -4.29
C ARG A 7 17.23 -8.41 -4.73
N ARG A 8 17.02 -8.72 -6.01
CA ARG A 8 15.70 -9.00 -6.59
C ARG A 8 15.28 -10.41 -6.22
N ILE A 9 14.93 -10.61 -4.95
CA ILE A 9 14.32 -11.83 -4.48
C ILE A 9 12.86 -11.76 -4.91
N ASN A 10 12.59 -12.24 -6.11
CA ASN A 10 11.34 -12.04 -6.81
C ASN A 10 10.32 -13.09 -6.35
N THR A 11 9.43 -12.72 -5.44
CA THR A 11 8.08 -13.28 -5.41
C THR A 11 7.15 -12.16 -4.98
N ASP A 12 6.38 -11.63 -5.93
CA ASP A 12 5.26 -10.75 -5.61
C ASP A 12 4.27 -11.45 -4.67
N ASN A 13 3.34 -10.67 -4.13
CA ASN A 13 2.20 -11.21 -3.41
C ASN A 13 0.93 -10.49 -3.86
N VAL A 14 -0.22 -11.08 -3.54
CA VAL A 14 -1.52 -10.53 -3.93
C VAL A 14 -1.69 -9.06 -3.51
N TYR A 15 -1.18 -8.66 -2.35
CA TYR A 15 -1.31 -7.28 -1.87
C TYR A 15 -0.44 -6.28 -2.65
N THR A 16 0.73 -6.70 -3.14
CA THR A 16 1.59 -5.86 -3.99
C THR A 16 0.93 -5.61 -5.35
N ILE A 17 0.39 -6.66 -5.96
CA ILE A 17 -0.28 -6.58 -7.28
C ILE A 17 -1.52 -5.69 -7.17
N PHE A 18 -2.39 -6.00 -6.22
CA PHE A 18 -3.61 -5.21 -5.99
C PHE A 18 -3.29 -3.77 -5.58
N GLY A 19 -2.28 -3.58 -4.73
CA GLY A 19 -1.83 -2.24 -4.35
C GLY A 19 -1.43 -1.41 -5.57
N SER A 20 -0.63 -1.99 -6.47
CA SER A 20 -0.15 -1.31 -7.69
C SER A 20 -1.31 -0.94 -8.61
N GLU A 21 -2.21 -1.87 -8.90
CA GLU A 21 -3.41 -1.59 -9.72
C GLU A 21 -4.28 -0.50 -9.09
N CYS A 22 -4.49 -0.56 -7.77
CA CYS A 22 -5.30 0.44 -7.08
C CYS A 22 -4.70 1.84 -7.16
N HIS A 23 -3.37 1.97 -7.14
CA HIS A 23 -2.68 3.25 -7.34
C HIS A 23 -2.90 3.77 -8.76
N GLU A 24 -2.69 2.93 -9.78
CA GLU A 24 -2.85 3.33 -11.18
C GLU A 24 -4.26 3.83 -11.47
N ILE A 25 -5.28 3.05 -11.06
CA ILE A 25 -6.69 3.40 -11.27
C ILE A 25 -7.06 4.74 -10.61
N ILE A 26 -6.68 4.97 -9.35
CA ILE A 26 -7.02 6.23 -8.68
C ILE A 26 -6.25 7.42 -9.26
N GLN A 27 -4.99 7.22 -9.62
CA GLN A 27 -4.16 8.26 -10.22
C GLN A 27 -4.71 8.70 -11.57
N ASP A 28 -5.14 7.76 -12.42
CA ASP A 28 -5.75 8.08 -13.70
C ASP A 28 -7.07 8.84 -13.54
N TYR A 29 -7.89 8.47 -12.54
CA TYR A 29 -9.10 9.20 -12.21
C TYR A 29 -8.81 10.64 -11.72
N LEU A 30 -7.82 10.80 -10.83
CA LEU A 30 -7.43 12.11 -10.31
C LEU A 30 -6.81 12.99 -11.39
N ALA A 31 -6.06 12.40 -12.33
CA ALA A 31 -5.51 13.07 -13.51
C ALA A 31 -6.56 13.35 -14.60
N LYS A 32 -7.83 12.98 -14.39
CA LYS A 32 -8.94 13.13 -15.34
C LYS A 32 -8.72 12.40 -16.67
N LYS A 33 -7.92 11.33 -16.67
CA LYS A 33 -7.75 10.45 -17.84
C LYS A 33 -8.92 9.49 -18.00
N ILE A 34 -9.53 9.11 -16.88
CA ILE A 34 -10.73 8.27 -16.84
C ILE A 34 -11.79 8.93 -15.96
N ASP A 35 -13.06 8.65 -16.25
CA ASP A 35 -14.19 9.08 -15.42
C ASP A 35 -14.54 8.05 -14.32
N ARG A 36 -15.63 8.30 -13.58
CA ARG A 36 -16.09 7.42 -12.49
C ARG A 36 -16.52 6.03 -12.98
N ALA A 37 -17.23 5.99 -14.09
CA ALA A 37 -17.77 4.77 -14.64
C ALA A 37 -16.62 3.91 -15.18
N GLU A 38 -15.67 4.54 -15.88
CA GLU A 38 -14.44 3.91 -16.35
C GLU A 38 -13.58 3.41 -15.18
N MET A 39 -13.40 4.20 -14.12
CA MET A 39 -12.66 3.77 -12.94
C MET A 39 -13.29 2.51 -12.28
N SER A 40 -14.62 2.48 -12.17
CA SER A 40 -15.35 1.31 -11.64
C SER A 40 -15.21 0.10 -12.56
N LYS A 41 -15.21 0.32 -13.89
CA LYS A 41 -15.03 -0.73 -14.90
C LYS A 41 -13.60 -1.29 -14.90
N SER A 42 -12.58 -0.44 -14.84
CA SER A 42 -11.17 -0.86 -14.78
C SER A 42 -10.92 -1.77 -13.59
N TRP A 43 -11.43 -1.40 -12.41
CA TRP A 43 -11.36 -2.23 -11.22
C TRP A 43 -12.06 -3.58 -11.40
N ALA A 44 -13.30 -3.58 -11.90
CA ALA A 44 -14.04 -4.82 -12.13
C ALA A 44 -13.33 -5.75 -13.12
N SER A 45 -12.82 -5.20 -14.23
CA SER A 45 -12.07 -5.97 -15.23
C SER A 45 -10.74 -6.48 -14.70
N PHE A 46 -10.06 -5.76 -13.81
CA PHE A 46 -8.87 -6.27 -13.14
C PHE A 46 -9.18 -7.47 -12.24
N VAL A 47 -10.23 -7.35 -11.42
CA VAL A 47 -10.67 -8.45 -10.53
C VAL A 47 -11.06 -9.68 -11.33
N GLU A 48 -11.84 -9.52 -12.41
CA GLU A 48 -12.23 -10.63 -13.31
C GLU A 48 -10.99 -11.33 -13.90
N ARG A 49 -10.02 -10.58 -14.43
CA ARG A 49 -8.76 -11.16 -14.94
C ARG A 49 -7.97 -11.91 -13.86
N TRP A 50 -7.96 -11.40 -12.63
CA TRP A 50 -7.28 -12.03 -11.51
C TRP A 50 -7.99 -13.33 -11.08
N GLU A 51 -9.32 -13.35 -11.07
CA GLU A 51 -10.14 -14.53 -10.75
C GLU A 51 -10.01 -15.63 -11.81
N ASP A 52 -9.91 -15.25 -13.08
CA ASP A 52 -9.77 -16.17 -14.22
C ASP A 52 -8.37 -16.75 -14.37
N ASP A 53 -7.35 -16.16 -13.73
CA ASP A 53 -5.97 -16.64 -13.77
C ASP A 53 -5.69 -17.62 -12.61
N PRO A 54 -5.62 -18.95 -12.87
CA PRO A 54 -5.36 -19.95 -11.83
C PRO A 54 -3.93 -19.87 -11.26
N THR A 55 -3.03 -19.12 -11.91
CA THR A 55 -1.65 -18.92 -11.46
C THR A 55 -1.46 -17.66 -10.62
N SER A 56 -2.52 -16.84 -10.49
CA SER A 56 -2.46 -15.59 -9.76
C SER A 56 -2.26 -15.81 -8.26
N PHE A 57 -1.57 -14.86 -7.61
CA PHE A 57 -1.39 -14.89 -6.17
C PHE A 57 -2.74 -14.77 -5.45
N GLN A 58 -2.97 -15.67 -4.50
CA GLN A 58 -4.23 -15.79 -3.78
C GLN A 58 -4.18 -15.15 -2.40
N PHE A 59 -5.32 -14.68 -1.91
CA PHE A 59 -5.48 -14.27 -0.53
C PHE A 59 -5.46 -15.47 0.42
N ASP A 60 -5.03 -15.25 1.66
CA ASP A 60 -4.92 -16.32 2.67
C ASP A 60 -6.27 -16.99 2.98
N THR A 61 -7.38 -16.24 2.90
CA THR A 61 -8.72 -16.77 3.13
C THR A 61 -9.74 -16.04 2.27
N LYS A 62 -10.84 -16.72 1.90
CA LYS A 62 -11.97 -16.09 1.20
C LYS A 62 -12.59 -14.92 1.98
N LYS A 63 -12.56 -14.95 3.31
CA LYS A 63 -13.02 -13.83 4.13
C LYS A 63 -12.16 -12.58 3.96
N ILE A 64 -10.84 -12.74 3.89
CA ILE A 64 -9.91 -11.62 3.66
C ILE A 64 -10.11 -11.09 2.24
N GLU A 65 -10.19 -11.99 1.25
CA GLU A 65 -10.47 -11.67 -0.15
C GLU A 65 -11.74 -10.83 -0.29
N SER A 66 -12.91 -11.36 0.08
CA SER A 66 -14.18 -10.63 -0.04
C SER A 66 -14.14 -9.30 0.69
N GLY A 67 -13.64 -9.29 1.93
CA GLY A 67 -13.51 -8.04 2.69
C GLY A 67 -12.59 -7.02 2.00
N TYR A 68 -11.52 -7.45 1.34
CA TYR A 68 -10.62 -6.57 0.60
C TYR A 68 -11.28 -6.04 -0.67
N LEU A 69 -11.86 -6.93 -1.48
CA LEU A 69 -12.53 -6.60 -2.74
C LEU A 69 -13.76 -5.71 -2.53
N ASP A 70 -14.60 -5.99 -1.55
CA ASP A 70 -15.82 -5.22 -1.27
C ASP A 70 -15.48 -3.77 -0.87
N ASN A 71 -14.44 -3.61 -0.05
CA ASN A 71 -13.98 -2.31 0.40
C ASN A 71 -13.45 -1.46 -0.76
N LEU A 72 -12.64 -2.04 -1.65
CA LEU A 72 -12.06 -1.34 -2.79
C LEU A 72 -13.09 -1.09 -3.90
N THR A 73 -13.98 -2.04 -4.15
CA THR A 73 -15.12 -1.83 -5.05
C THR A 73 -15.96 -0.64 -4.60
N HIS A 74 -16.24 -0.54 -3.29
CA HIS A 74 -16.92 0.62 -2.73
C HIS A 74 -16.05 1.88 -2.80
N TYR A 75 -14.72 1.80 -2.64
CA TYR A 75 -13.82 2.94 -2.84
C TYR A 75 -13.96 3.51 -4.26
N PHE A 76 -13.82 2.71 -5.30
CA PHE A 76 -13.89 3.20 -6.67
C PHE A 76 -15.29 3.74 -7.05
N LYS A 77 -16.36 3.21 -6.45
CA LYS A 77 -17.71 3.78 -6.67
C LYS A 77 -17.93 5.14 -5.99
N HIS A 78 -17.29 5.40 -4.85
CA HIS A 78 -17.68 6.51 -3.97
C HIS A 78 -16.54 7.46 -3.54
N THR A 79 -15.27 7.20 -3.90
CA THR A 79 -14.14 8.06 -3.52
C THR A 79 -14.34 9.48 -4.05
N GLU A 80 -13.94 10.51 -3.31
CA GLU A 80 -14.08 11.89 -3.76
C GLU A 80 -13.01 12.22 -4.83
N GLY A 81 -13.40 12.97 -5.86
CA GLY A 81 -12.44 13.54 -6.79
C GLY A 81 -11.78 14.81 -6.23
N LEU A 82 -10.67 15.21 -6.83
CA LEU A 82 -10.05 16.52 -6.57
C LEU A 82 -10.43 17.51 -7.66
N ASN A 83 -10.63 18.77 -7.26
CA ASN A 83 -10.94 19.89 -8.15
C ASN A 83 -9.70 20.71 -8.54
N TYR A 84 -8.51 20.19 -8.23
CA TYR A 84 -7.22 20.83 -8.53
C TYR A 84 -6.46 20.00 -9.57
N PRO A 85 -5.56 20.63 -10.35
CA PRO A 85 -4.61 19.88 -11.17
C PRO A 85 -3.73 19.00 -10.29
N VAL A 86 -3.77 17.68 -10.55
CA VAL A 86 -2.99 16.68 -9.82
C VAL A 86 -1.79 16.28 -10.65
N ARG A 87 -0.63 16.11 -10.00
CA ARG A 87 0.56 15.49 -10.60
C ARG A 87 0.83 14.18 -9.89
N ASN A 88 0.88 13.10 -10.65
CA ASN A 88 1.14 11.76 -10.12
C ASN A 88 2.59 11.35 -10.36
N GLU A 89 3.09 10.45 -9.53
CA GLU A 89 4.41 9.81 -9.65
C GLU A 89 5.55 10.81 -9.90
N LYS A 90 5.49 11.95 -9.21
CA LYS A 90 6.50 13.00 -9.39
C LYS A 90 7.76 12.62 -8.63
N PRO A 91 8.94 12.58 -9.28
CA PRO A 91 10.19 12.33 -8.59
C PRO A 91 10.56 13.50 -7.70
N VAL A 92 10.98 13.19 -6.47
CA VAL A 92 11.50 14.13 -5.49
C VAL A 92 12.88 13.68 -5.02
N ILE A 93 13.74 14.65 -4.73
CA ILE A 93 15.13 14.42 -4.35
C ILE A 93 15.39 15.12 -3.01
N ALA A 94 15.53 14.34 -1.94
CA ALA A 94 15.97 14.85 -0.65
C ALA A 94 17.50 14.75 -0.56
N LYS A 95 18.14 15.85 -0.19
CA LYS A 95 19.58 15.93 0.04
C LYS A 95 19.83 16.08 1.54
N LEU A 96 20.37 15.05 2.17
CA LEU A 96 20.71 15.05 3.59
C LEU A 96 22.23 15.01 3.74
N HIS A 97 22.73 15.43 4.91
CA HIS A 97 24.15 15.31 5.25
C HIS A 97 24.29 14.48 6.51
N ASP A 98 25.23 13.55 6.54
CA ASP A 98 25.59 12.86 7.77
C ASP A 98 26.41 13.77 8.71
N LYS A 99 26.79 13.23 9.87
CA LYS A 99 27.57 13.94 10.89
C LYS A 99 28.95 14.42 10.40
N ASP A 100 29.50 13.78 9.37
CA ASP A 100 30.82 14.06 8.82
C ASP A 100 30.71 14.92 7.54
N GLY A 101 29.50 15.39 7.20
CA GLY A 101 29.23 16.25 6.06
C GLY A 101 29.10 15.52 4.73
N LYS A 102 29.05 14.18 4.73
CA LYS A 102 28.84 13.39 3.51
C LYS A 102 27.41 13.59 3.00
N LEU A 103 27.30 13.91 1.71
CA LEU A 103 26.01 14.04 1.05
C LEU A 103 25.35 12.67 0.84
N LEU A 104 24.14 12.52 1.38
CA LEU A 104 23.24 11.40 1.15
C LEU A 104 22.07 11.87 0.28
N VAL A 105 21.81 11.18 -0.82
CA VAL A 105 20.77 11.54 -1.78
C VAL A 105 19.69 10.46 -1.78
N PHE A 106 18.46 10.86 -1.49
CA PHE A 106 17.30 9.98 -1.53
C PHE A 106 16.39 10.43 -2.67
N VAL A 107 16.04 9.48 -3.54
CA VAL A 107 15.10 9.68 -4.63
C VAL A 107 13.85 8.85 -4.33
N GLY A 108 12.69 9.46 -4.47
CA GLY A 108 11.42 8.76 -4.38
C GLY A 108 10.37 9.40 -5.29
N TYR A 109 9.22 8.75 -5.39
CA TYR A 109 8.10 9.19 -6.23
C TYR A 109 6.91 9.44 -5.33
N VAL A 110 6.34 10.64 -5.41
CA VAL A 110 5.11 10.99 -4.68
C VAL A 110 3.93 10.46 -5.48
N ASP A 111 3.07 9.65 -4.87
CA ASP A 111 1.93 9.07 -5.56
C ASP A 111 1.07 10.16 -6.23
N SER A 112 0.65 11.17 -5.47
CA SER A 112 -0.05 12.35 -6.01
C SER A 112 0.28 13.62 -5.23
N GLU A 113 0.48 14.73 -5.94
CA GLU A 113 0.52 16.08 -5.37
C GLU A 113 -0.47 17.03 -6.03
N TYR A 114 -0.97 18.00 -5.27
CA TYR A 114 -1.71 19.14 -5.79
C TYR A 114 -1.53 20.36 -4.89
N THR A 115 -1.83 21.54 -5.40
CA THR A 115 -1.83 22.79 -4.63
C THR A 115 -3.26 23.32 -4.51
N ASP A 116 -3.68 23.65 -3.29
CA ASP A 116 -5.00 24.22 -3.04
C ASP A 116 -5.04 25.75 -3.28
N GLU A 117 -6.22 26.35 -3.13
CA GLU A 117 -6.44 27.80 -3.30
C GLU A 117 -5.64 28.67 -2.33
N ASP A 118 -5.27 28.14 -1.16
CA ASP A 118 -4.48 28.84 -0.14
C ASP A 118 -2.96 28.73 -0.39
N GLY A 119 -2.59 28.01 -1.46
CA GLY A 119 -1.20 27.76 -1.83
C GLY A 119 -0.52 26.71 -0.95
N ASN A 120 -1.28 25.85 -0.27
CA ASN A 120 -0.72 24.70 0.43
C ASN A 120 -0.46 23.57 -0.56
N LEU A 121 0.72 22.95 -0.46
CA LEU A 121 1.07 21.76 -1.21
C LEU A 121 0.55 20.52 -0.47
N HIS A 122 -0.33 19.77 -1.09
CA HIS A 122 -0.83 18.50 -0.58
C HIS A 122 -0.07 17.34 -1.21
N LEU A 123 0.50 16.47 -0.38
CA LEU A 123 1.12 15.21 -0.78
C LEU A 123 0.23 14.06 -0.30
N ILE A 124 -0.27 13.25 -1.22
CA ILE A 124 -1.09 12.08 -0.94
C ILE A 124 -0.27 10.83 -1.19
N ASP A 125 -0.37 9.90 -0.25
CA ASP A 125 0.11 8.54 -0.40
C ASP A 125 -1.09 7.57 -0.24
N PHE A 126 -1.35 6.75 -1.25
CA PHE A 126 -2.49 5.83 -1.25
C PHE A 126 -2.12 4.54 -0.52
N LYS A 127 -3.08 4.02 0.26
CA LYS A 127 -2.87 2.81 1.06
C LYS A 127 -4.11 1.92 1.03
N THR A 128 -3.93 0.72 0.47
CA THR A 128 -4.88 -0.40 0.55
C THR A 128 -4.72 -1.24 1.82
N SER A 129 -3.78 -0.86 2.69
CA SER A 129 -3.50 -1.56 3.95
C SER A 129 -4.50 -1.21 5.07
N SER A 130 -4.45 -1.96 6.18
CA SER A 130 -5.31 -1.71 7.33
C SER A 130 -4.91 -0.44 8.10
N LYS A 131 -5.90 0.37 8.50
CA LYS A 131 -5.64 1.54 9.37
C LYS A 131 -5.12 1.17 10.75
N THR A 132 -5.29 -0.09 11.18
CA THR A 132 -4.80 -0.57 12.49
C THR A 132 -3.28 -0.54 12.59
N THR A 133 -2.55 -0.49 11.48
CA THR A 133 -1.08 -0.34 11.49
C THR A 133 -0.62 1.12 11.62
N PHE A 134 -1.55 2.09 11.54
CA PHE A 134 -1.31 3.53 11.62
C PHE A 134 -1.78 4.12 12.96
N THR A 135 -1.54 3.40 14.06
CA THR A 135 -1.80 3.91 15.40
C THR A 135 -0.86 5.07 15.74
N PRO A 136 -1.17 5.91 16.74
CA PRO A 136 -0.26 6.99 17.17
C PRO A 136 1.17 6.52 17.48
N LYS A 137 1.32 5.27 17.94
CA LYS A 137 2.64 4.65 18.19
C LYS A 137 3.40 4.33 16.90
N ASN A 138 2.71 3.84 15.87
CA ASN A 138 3.33 3.36 14.62
C ASN A 138 3.38 4.42 13.53
N LEU A 139 2.53 5.45 13.60
CA LEU A 139 2.41 6.51 12.61
C LEU A 139 3.76 7.21 12.38
N PRO A 140 4.57 7.59 13.39
CA PRO A 140 5.88 8.20 13.15
C PRO A 140 6.81 7.36 12.27
N LYS A 141 6.78 6.02 12.40
CA LYS A 141 7.56 5.11 11.55
C LYS A 141 6.97 5.02 10.14
N LYS A 142 5.64 4.97 10.01
CA LYS A 142 4.96 4.87 8.71
C LYS A 142 5.05 6.17 7.91
N SER A 143 5.08 7.31 8.59
CA SER A 143 5.13 8.65 7.99
C SER A 143 6.52 9.09 7.52
N MET A 144 7.58 8.31 7.79
CA MET A 144 8.96 8.69 7.43
C MET A 144 9.10 9.00 5.93
N GLN A 145 8.44 8.23 5.07
CA GLN A 145 8.43 8.45 3.62
C GLN A 145 7.82 9.82 3.26
N LEU A 146 6.61 10.12 3.74
CA LEU A 146 5.93 11.40 3.49
C LEU A 146 6.69 12.61 4.07
N LEU A 147 7.33 12.45 5.23
CA LEU A 147 8.20 13.47 5.81
C LEU A 147 9.44 13.72 4.94
N LEU A 148 10.03 12.67 4.36
CA LEU A 148 11.16 12.81 3.44
C LEU A 148 10.75 13.52 2.14
N TYR A 149 9.55 13.24 1.63
CA TYR A 149 8.98 13.98 0.50
C TYR A 149 8.76 15.46 0.85
N ALA A 150 8.26 15.76 2.05
CA ALA A 150 8.11 17.14 2.51
C ALA A 150 9.46 17.87 2.62
N ILE A 151 10.52 17.20 3.12
CA ILE A 151 11.89 17.74 3.13
C ILE A 151 12.36 18.05 1.70
N ALA A 152 12.21 17.10 0.78
CA ALA A 152 12.61 17.29 -0.61
C ALA A 152 11.89 18.48 -1.27
N GLU A 153 10.58 18.59 -1.06
CA GLU A 153 9.76 19.68 -1.59
C GLU A 153 10.13 21.03 -0.97
N HIS A 154 10.34 21.08 0.34
CA HIS A 154 10.84 22.26 1.04
C HIS A 154 12.20 22.72 0.48
N GLN A 155 13.18 21.81 0.37
CA GLN A 155 14.51 22.09 -0.17
C GLN A 155 14.45 22.59 -1.63
N ARG A 156 13.57 22.00 -2.44
CA ARG A 156 13.45 22.29 -3.88
C ARG A 156 12.75 23.62 -4.15
N THR A 157 11.75 23.98 -3.35
CA THR A 157 10.84 25.10 -3.65
C THR A 157 10.90 26.25 -2.66
N GLY A 158 11.43 26.02 -1.46
CA GLY A 158 11.36 26.96 -0.35
C GLY A 158 9.98 27.05 0.31
N ILE A 159 9.00 26.20 -0.05
CA ILE A 159 7.68 26.19 0.59
C ILE A 159 7.85 25.86 2.08
N PRO A 160 7.35 26.69 3.01
CA PRO A 160 7.39 26.41 4.45
C PRO A 160 6.72 25.08 4.82
N TYR A 161 7.27 24.37 5.81
CA TYR A 161 6.74 23.05 6.23
C TYR A 161 5.28 23.09 6.66
N ASP A 162 4.81 24.17 7.29
CA ASP A 162 3.43 24.33 7.69
C ASP A 162 2.45 24.45 6.50
N LYS A 163 2.96 24.79 5.31
CA LYS A 163 2.22 24.78 4.03
C LYS A 163 2.29 23.45 3.28
N ILE A 164 3.03 22.45 3.78
CA ILE A 164 3.07 21.11 3.20
C ILE A 164 2.14 20.19 3.99
N LYS A 165 1.07 19.71 3.35
CA LYS A 165 0.04 18.86 3.94
C LYS A 165 0.21 17.43 3.44
N CYS A 166 0.78 16.57 4.26
CA CYS A 166 0.95 15.15 3.93
C CYS A 166 -0.18 14.31 4.51
N LYS A 167 -0.75 13.40 3.72
CA LYS A 167 -1.82 12.51 4.18
C LYS A 167 -1.76 11.14 3.50
N PHE A 168 -2.17 10.12 4.26
CA PHE A 168 -2.49 8.81 3.71
C PHE A 168 -3.95 8.78 3.28
N ASP A 169 -4.27 8.38 2.06
CA ASP A 169 -5.62 7.97 1.66
C ASP A 169 -5.79 6.46 1.91
N MET A 170 -6.54 6.13 2.95
CA MET A 170 -6.73 4.75 3.37
C MET A 170 -7.94 4.16 2.64
N GLN A 171 -7.70 3.59 1.47
CA GLN A 171 -8.74 3.23 0.51
C GLN A 171 -9.78 2.25 1.06
N LYS A 172 -9.42 1.36 1.99
CA LYS A 172 -10.36 0.44 2.63
C LYS A 172 -11.36 1.08 3.60
N TYR A 173 -11.18 2.35 3.93
CA TYR A 173 -11.95 3.03 4.97
C TYR A 173 -12.57 4.33 4.45
N CYS A 174 -13.66 4.73 5.08
CA CYS A 174 -14.32 6.02 4.87
C CYS A 174 -14.59 6.71 6.20
N THR A 175 -14.76 8.03 6.15
CA THR A 175 -15.26 8.81 7.27
C THR A 175 -16.76 8.93 7.14
N VAL A 176 -17.51 8.33 8.06
CA VAL A 176 -18.96 8.50 8.14
C VAL A 176 -19.26 9.72 8.99
N HIS A 177 -19.91 10.72 8.38
CA HIS A 177 -20.44 11.89 9.04
C HIS A 177 -21.88 11.63 9.40
N TYR A 178 -22.27 11.94 10.64
CA TYR A 178 -23.65 11.76 11.11
C TYR A 178 -24.07 12.86 12.06
N GLN A 179 -25.33 13.26 11.96
CA GLN A 179 -25.90 14.31 12.79
C GLN A 179 -26.45 13.76 14.12
N LEU A 180 -26.08 14.40 15.23
CA LEU A 180 -26.69 14.14 16.54
C LEU A 180 -28.05 14.82 16.65
N GLU A 181 -28.82 14.43 17.67
CA GLU A 181 -30.09 15.07 18.03
C GLU A 181 -29.96 16.56 18.33
N SER A 182 -28.79 17.00 18.79
CA SER A 182 -28.49 18.42 19.01
C SER A 182 -28.23 19.19 17.70
N GLY A 183 -28.32 18.55 16.54
CA GLY A 183 -27.93 19.12 15.25
C GLY A 183 -26.42 19.11 14.97
N LYS A 184 -25.58 18.78 15.96
CA LYS A 184 -24.12 18.73 15.81
C LYS A 184 -23.68 17.52 15.00
N TRP A 185 -22.82 17.74 14.01
CA TRP A 185 -22.16 16.68 13.26
C TRP A 185 -21.05 16.00 14.06
N LYS A 186 -20.96 14.67 13.92
CA LYS A 186 -19.86 13.85 14.41
C LYS A 186 -19.37 12.93 13.29
N THR A 187 -18.16 12.45 13.43
CA THR A 187 -17.52 11.57 12.46
C THR A 187 -17.13 10.23 13.08
N SER A 188 -17.00 9.20 12.24
CA SER A 188 -16.47 7.91 12.62
C SER A 188 -15.81 7.23 11.43
N ALA A 189 -14.58 6.74 11.61
CA ALA A 189 -13.87 5.98 10.59
C ALA A 189 -14.39 4.53 10.55
N GLN A 190 -14.86 4.08 9.39
CA GLN A 190 -15.43 2.75 9.19
C GLN A 190 -14.81 2.05 7.98
N GLU A 191 -14.84 0.72 7.96
CA GLU A 191 -14.59 -0.04 6.74
C GLU A 191 -15.69 0.27 5.73
N ARG A 192 -15.29 0.50 4.47
CA ARG A 192 -16.21 0.90 3.41
C ARG A 192 -17.32 -0.12 3.17
N SER A 193 -17.03 -1.41 3.17
CA SER A 193 -18.02 -2.46 2.92
C SER A 193 -19.02 -2.68 4.05
N GLN A 194 -18.83 -2.05 5.21
CA GLN A 194 -19.65 -2.26 6.40
C GLN A 194 -20.13 -0.96 7.05
N TRP A 195 -19.98 0.18 6.39
CA TRP A 195 -20.18 1.47 7.04
C TRP A 195 -21.62 1.64 7.54
N VAL A 196 -22.63 1.16 6.80
CA VAL A 196 -24.03 1.22 7.21
C VAL A 196 -24.32 0.31 8.39
N THR A 197 -23.83 -0.94 8.35
CA THR A 197 -23.94 -1.90 9.46
C THR A 197 -23.39 -1.31 10.75
N LYS A 198 -22.30 -0.54 10.68
CA LYS A 198 -21.70 0.13 11.84
C LYS A 198 -22.55 1.32 12.33
N MET A 199 -23.40 1.88 11.50
CA MET A 199 -24.36 2.93 11.85
C MET A 199 -25.73 2.40 12.32
N ALA A 200 -25.99 1.09 12.27
CA ALA A 200 -27.28 0.49 12.62
C ALA A 200 -27.85 0.96 13.96
N ASN A 201 -27.04 1.02 15.03
CA ASN A 201 -27.50 1.50 16.34
C ASN A 201 -27.94 2.97 16.31
N LYS A 202 -27.33 3.81 15.46
CA LYS A 202 -27.77 5.21 15.29
C LYS A 202 -29.09 5.27 14.53
N LEU A 203 -29.27 4.43 13.52
CA LEU A 203 -30.53 4.32 12.78
C LEU A 203 -31.68 3.87 13.70
N LYS A 204 -31.43 2.90 14.60
CA LYS A 204 -32.41 2.45 15.61
C LYS A 204 -32.91 3.60 16.50
N THR A 205 -32.10 4.61 16.76
CA THR A 205 -32.51 5.79 17.55
C THR A 205 -33.26 6.86 16.75
N LYS A 206 -33.17 6.82 15.42
CA LYS A 206 -33.70 7.87 14.52
C LYS A 206 -35.00 7.48 13.85
N LEU A 207 -35.13 6.24 13.37
CA LEU A 207 -36.33 5.77 12.66
C LEU A 207 -37.63 5.85 13.49
N PRO A 208 -37.64 5.56 14.81
CA PRO A 208 -38.86 5.72 15.60
C PRO A 208 -39.39 7.15 15.70
N LYS A 209 -38.59 8.16 15.36
CA LYS A 209 -38.96 9.59 15.44
C LYS A 209 -39.65 10.11 14.18
N VAL A 210 -39.74 9.28 13.15
CA VAL A 210 -40.44 9.59 11.89
C VAL A 210 -41.69 8.71 11.74
N ASP A 211 -42.27 8.31 12.87
CA ASP A 211 -43.50 7.50 12.97
C ASP A 211 -43.45 6.16 12.22
N ILE A 212 -42.26 5.57 12.09
CA ILE A 212 -42.06 4.21 11.58
C ILE A 212 -42.13 3.23 12.76
N ASP A 213 -42.93 2.17 12.61
CA ASP A 213 -43.06 1.17 13.65
C ASP A 213 -41.75 0.37 13.84
N PRO A 214 -41.53 -0.23 15.03
CA PRO A 214 -40.26 -0.89 15.33
C PRO A 214 -39.89 -2.06 14.42
N ILE A 215 -40.87 -2.81 13.91
CA ILE A 215 -40.63 -3.99 13.08
C ILE A 215 -40.14 -3.54 11.71
N THR A 216 -40.87 -2.62 11.07
CA THR A 216 -40.46 -2.05 9.80
C THR A 216 -39.13 -1.31 9.93
N ALA A 217 -38.89 -0.59 11.04
CA ALA A 217 -37.59 0.05 11.27
C ALA A 217 -36.42 -0.96 11.30
N GLU A 218 -36.61 -2.13 11.93
CA GLU A 218 -35.57 -3.16 11.98
C GLU A 218 -35.32 -3.81 10.62
N GLU A 219 -36.38 -4.09 9.85
CA GLU A 219 -36.28 -4.57 8.47
C GLU A 219 -35.54 -3.56 7.58
N MET A 220 -35.90 -2.27 7.67
CA MET A 220 -35.24 -1.21 6.92
C MET A 220 -33.74 -1.11 7.25
N ILE A 221 -33.36 -1.20 8.53
CA ILE A 221 -31.95 -1.18 8.94
C ILE A 221 -31.22 -2.41 8.42
N LYS A 222 -31.86 -3.58 8.45
CA LYS A 222 -31.26 -4.81 7.93
C LYS A 222 -31.00 -4.68 6.42
N THR A 223 -32.00 -4.26 5.65
CA THR A 223 -31.86 -4.01 4.21
C THR A 223 -30.76 -2.99 3.92
N ALA A 224 -30.74 -1.86 4.63
CA ALA A 224 -29.69 -0.84 4.48
C ALA A 224 -28.29 -1.41 4.75
N SER A 225 -28.15 -2.25 5.78
CA SER A 225 -26.90 -2.91 6.16
C SER A 225 -26.45 -3.93 5.11
N ASP A 226 -27.38 -4.74 4.58
CA ASP A 226 -27.11 -5.78 3.58
C ASP A 226 -26.69 -5.18 2.24
N PHE A 227 -27.31 -4.07 1.82
CA PHE A 227 -26.94 -3.35 0.58
C PHE A 227 -25.84 -2.29 0.79
N ASN A 228 -25.41 -2.08 2.04
CA ASN A 228 -24.43 -1.08 2.45
C ASN A 228 -24.69 0.33 1.86
N ASN A 229 -25.96 0.72 1.80
CA ASN A 229 -26.44 2.06 1.47
C ASN A 229 -27.67 2.41 2.33
N MET A 230 -28.18 3.63 2.20
CA MET A 230 -29.33 4.11 2.99
C MET A 230 -30.54 4.44 2.11
N ASP A 231 -30.58 3.96 0.87
CA ASP A 231 -31.56 4.39 -0.15
C ASP A 231 -32.98 3.98 0.22
N ASN A 232 -33.14 2.90 0.98
CA ASN A 232 -34.43 2.43 1.47
C ASN A 232 -34.93 3.20 2.72
N LEU A 233 -34.14 4.11 3.28
CA LEU A 233 -34.51 4.89 4.47
C LEU A 233 -35.27 6.17 4.08
N PRO A 234 -36.02 6.81 4.99
CA PRO A 234 -36.66 8.09 4.70
C PRO A 234 -35.63 9.18 4.41
N GLU A 235 -35.93 10.08 3.46
CA GLU A 235 -35.01 11.17 3.10
C GLU A 235 -34.58 12.03 4.29
N SER A 236 -35.48 12.24 5.26
CA SER A 236 -35.20 12.99 6.48
C SER A 236 -34.10 12.35 7.31
N ILE A 237 -33.96 11.01 7.25
CA ILE A 237 -32.88 10.27 7.89
C ILE A 237 -31.64 10.23 7.01
N GLN A 238 -31.78 9.98 5.70
CA GLN A 238 -30.64 9.93 4.78
C GLN A 238 -29.80 11.22 4.84
N LYS A 239 -30.44 12.40 4.84
CA LYS A 239 -29.77 13.72 4.91
C LYS A 239 -28.96 13.95 6.19
N GLN A 240 -29.13 13.11 7.20
CA GLN A 240 -28.36 13.17 8.45
C GLN A 240 -27.07 12.35 8.40
N PHE A 241 -26.73 11.76 7.26
CA PHE A 241 -25.53 10.96 7.05
C PHE A 241 -24.89 11.29 5.70
N PHE A 242 -23.56 11.29 5.65
CA PHE A 242 -22.81 11.23 4.40
C PHE A 242 -21.43 10.63 4.66
N ILE A 243 -20.74 10.20 3.61
CA ILE A 243 -19.39 9.65 3.72
C ILE A 243 -18.40 10.52 2.94
N THR A 244 -17.17 10.58 3.44
CA THR A 244 -16.02 11.16 2.73
C THR A 244 -14.87 10.17 2.76
N ASN A 245 -13.79 10.44 2.01
CA ASN A 245 -12.57 9.65 2.13
C ASN A 245 -12.01 9.66 3.56
N TYR A 246 -11.31 8.59 3.94
CA TYR A 246 -10.64 8.51 5.23
C TYR A 246 -9.15 8.81 5.05
N TYR A 247 -8.78 10.01 5.50
CA TYR A 247 -7.39 10.45 5.51
C TYR A 247 -6.76 10.27 6.89
N ILE A 248 -5.51 9.83 6.92
CA ILE A 248 -4.65 9.94 8.10
C ILE A 248 -3.66 11.05 7.81
N GLU A 249 -3.84 12.18 8.48
CA GLU A 249 -2.94 13.33 8.34
C GLU A 249 -1.61 13.08 9.06
N VAL A 250 -0.53 13.48 8.41
CA VAL A 250 0.81 13.50 8.97
C VAL A 250 1.15 14.93 9.35
N LYS A 251 1.45 15.16 10.62
CA LYS A 251 1.94 16.47 11.07
C LYS A 251 3.34 16.72 10.54
N ILE A 252 3.47 17.78 9.77
CA ILE A 252 4.75 18.28 9.24
C ILE A 252 5.14 19.54 10.00
N SER A 253 6.35 19.55 10.51
CA SER A 253 7.02 20.70 11.11
C SER A 253 8.53 20.55 10.98
N GLU A 254 9.25 21.67 11.09
CA GLU A 254 10.72 21.68 11.12
C GLU A 254 11.28 20.68 12.13
N GLU A 255 10.75 20.68 13.36
CA GLU A 255 11.16 19.74 14.41
C GLU A 255 11.00 18.26 13.98
N THR A 256 9.88 17.90 13.34
CA THR A 256 9.65 16.52 12.88
C THR A 256 10.56 16.14 11.72
N CYS A 257 10.85 17.08 10.82
CA CYS A 257 11.75 16.90 9.69
C CYS A 257 13.20 16.74 10.18
N ASP A 258 13.69 17.61 11.05
CA ASP A 258 15.05 17.52 11.63
C ASP A 258 15.27 16.21 12.38
N LYS A 259 14.26 15.77 13.14
CA LYS A 259 14.29 14.47 13.83
C LYS A 259 14.37 13.31 12.85
N LEU A 260 13.65 13.39 11.73
CA LEU A 260 13.73 12.38 10.69
C LEU A 260 15.11 12.38 10.02
N GLU A 261 15.65 13.54 9.67
CA GLU A 261 16.95 13.66 9.02
C GLU A 261 18.04 12.99 9.86
N LYS A 262 18.12 13.32 11.16
CA LYS A 262 19.06 12.69 12.10
C LYS A 262 18.89 11.18 12.19
N LYS A 263 17.65 10.71 12.12
CA LYS A 263 17.33 9.28 12.20
C LYS A 263 17.73 8.54 10.94
N ILE A 264 17.43 9.09 9.76
CA ILE A 264 17.77 8.48 8.46
C ILE A 264 19.28 8.49 8.26
N THR A 265 19.97 9.59 8.55
CA THR A 265 21.44 9.67 8.45
C THR A 265 22.10 8.68 9.42
N GLY A 266 21.55 8.53 10.64
CA GLY A 266 21.93 7.47 11.57
C GLY A 266 21.83 6.08 10.97
N TYR A 267 20.68 5.73 10.36
CA TYR A 267 20.51 4.44 9.70
C TYR A 267 21.49 4.23 8.54
N CYS A 268 21.79 5.25 7.75
CA CYS A 268 22.80 5.13 6.69
C CYS A 268 24.19 4.85 7.25
N ASN A 269 24.57 5.50 8.35
CA ASN A 269 25.85 5.23 9.01
C ASN A 269 25.90 3.81 9.57
N ASP A 270 24.82 3.37 10.24
CA ASP A 270 24.71 2.00 10.73
C ASP A 270 24.87 0.99 9.57
N ILE A 271 24.27 1.26 8.40
CA ILE A 271 24.41 0.40 7.21
C ILE A 271 25.86 0.39 6.71
N TYR A 272 26.53 1.53 6.59
CA TYR A 272 27.93 1.57 6.17
C TYR A 272 28.85 0.81 7.15
N ASP A 273 28.60 0.94 8.45
CA ASP A 273 29.33 0.21 9.48
C ASP A 273 29.07 -1.31 9.36
N LEU A 274 27.84 -1.72 9.04
CA LEU A 274 27.50 -3.13 8.80
C LEU A 274 28.14 -3.70 7.53
N GLU A 275 28.17 -2.95 6.43
CA GLU A 275 28.80 -3.36 5.17
C GLU A 275 30.32 -3.54 5.31
N SER A 276 30.94 -2.89 6.31
CA SER A 276 32.36 -3.06 6.63
C SER A 276 32.69 -4.34 7.41
N LYS A 277 31.68 -5.10 7.88
CA LYS A 277 31.88 -6.33 8.65
C LYS A 277 32.20 -7.51 7.73
N GLU A 278 33.23 -8.29 8.09
CA GLU A 278 33.62 -9.49 7.34
C GLU A 278 32.52 -10.57 7.31
N ASP A 279 31.76 -10.74 8.40
CA ASP A 279 30.68 -11.74 8.51
C ASP A 279 29.32 -11.08 8.77
N ILE A 280 28.78 -10.44 7.73
CA ILE A 280 27.46 -9.81 7.77
C ILE A 280 26.32 -10.83 7.92
N LYS A 281 26.48 -12.05 7.37
CA LYS A 281 25.44 -13.08 7.36
C LYS A 281 25.11 -13.51 8.79
N THR A 282 26.13 -13.91 9.55
CA THR A 282 25.96 -14.31 10.96
C THR A 282 25.40 -13.16 11.80
N TYR A 283 25.85 -11.92 11.55
CA TYR A 283 25.31 -10.75 12.25
C TYR A 283 23.80 -10.57 12.01
N LEU A 284 23.36 -10.67 10.75
CA LEU A 284 21.94 -10.53 10.39
C LEU A 284 21.08 -11.64 10.99
N GLU A 285 21.56 -12.88 10.96
CA GLU A 285 20.85 -14.03 11.56
C GLU A 285 20.64 -13.86 13.07
N ILE A 286 21.64 -13.33 13.79
CA ILE A 286 21.55 -13.12 15.25
C ILE A 286 20.64 -11.94 15.61
N ASN A 287 20.76 -10.82 14.89
CA ASN A 287 20.13 -9.56 15.28
C ASN A 287 18.75 -9.33 14.63
N TYR A 288 18.50 -9.97 13.49
CA TYR A 288 17.26 -9.86 12.73
C TYR A 288 16.77 -11.26 12.33
N PRO A 289 16.58 -12.18 13.30
CA PRO A 289 16.16 -13.54 13.00
C PRO A 289 14.79 -13.55 12.34
N TYR A 290 14.57 -14.56 11.50
CA TYR A 290 13.24 -14.86 10.99
C TYR A 290 12.27 -15.11 12.15
N ASP A 291 11.13 -14.42 12.13
CA ASP A 291 10.04 -14.62 13.06
C ASP A 291 8.84 -15.23 12.31
N PRO A 292 8.55 -16.54 12.49
CA PRO A 292 7.44 -17.21 11.80
C PRO A 292 6.05 -16.72 12.25
N ASP A 293 5.96 -16.05 13.39
CA ASP A 293 4.72 -15.44 13.89
C ASP A 293 4.53 -14.01 13.35
N ASN A 294 5.59 -13.43 12.75
CA ASN A 294 5.52 -12.12 12.14
C ASN A 294 4.86 -12.20 10.75
N PHE A 295 3.71 -11.52 10.60
CA PHE A 295 2.98 -11.49 9.33
C PHE A 295 3.80 -10.96 8.15
N TYR A 296 4.66 -9.95 8.37
CA TYR A 296 5.51 -9.44 7.29
C TYR A 296 6.48 -10.52 6.82
N CYS A 297 7.20 -11.17 7.75
CA CYS A 297 8.12 -12.25 7.43
C CYS A 297 7.40 -13.41 6.73
N LYS A 298 6.23 -13.81 7.24
CA LYS A 298 5.49 -14.95 6.71
C LYS A 298 4.81 -14.69 5.35
N LYS A 299 4.34 -13.46 5.09
CA LYS A 299 3.37 -13.19 4.02
C LYS A 299 3.70 -12.03 3.07
N LEU A 300 4.52 -11.07 3.51
CA LEU A 300 4.82 -9.87 2.71
C LEU A 300 6.28 -9.82 2.22
N CYS A 301 7.18 -10.49 2.94
CA CYS A 301 8.59 -10.56 2.63
C CYS A 301 8.85 -11.69 1.61
N ALA A 302 9.42 -11.34 0.45
CA ALA A 302 9.80 -12.32 -0.57
C ALA A 302 11.01 -13.19 -0.20
N TYR A 303 11.71 -12.89 0.90
CA TYR A 303 12.87 -13.67 1.34
C TYR A 303 12.50 -15.11 1.72
N HIS A 304 11.39 -15.31 2.43
CA HIS A 304 11.05 -16.65 2.93
C HIS A 304 10.42 -17.56 1.89
N SER A 305 9.95 -16.99 0.79
CA SER A 305 9.52 -17.70 -0.41
C SER A 305 10.67 -17.97 -1.38
N SER A 306 11.85 -17.37 -1.15
CA SER A 306 13.05 -17.59 -1.96
C SER A 306 13.53 -19.04 -1.92
N ARG A 307 14.23 -19.44 -2.97
CA ARG A 307 14.84 -20.77 -3.05
C ARG A 307 15.92 -20.92 -1.99
N GLU A 308 16.73 -19.88 -1.80
CA GLU A 308 17.82 -19.82 -0.84
C GLU A 308 17.32 -20.07 0.59
N PHE A 309 16.27 -19.37 1.02
CA PHE A 309 15.69 -19.60 2.36
C PHE A 309 15.15 -21.02 2.51
N LYS A 310 14.51 -21.55 1.47
CA LYS A 310 13.96 -22.91 1.50
C LYS A 310 15.06 -23.98 1.55
N GLU A 311 16.16 -23.79 0.82
CA GLU A 311 17.34 -24.68 0.88
C GLU A 311 18.00 -24.62 2.28
N GLU A 312 18.24 -23.42 2.83
CA GLU A 312 18.81 -23.23 4.17
C GLU A 312 17.99 -23.89 5.28
N ASN A 313 16.67 -23.97 5.10
CA ASN A 313 15.74 -24.52 6.09
C ASN A 313 15.27 -25.95 5.76
N GLY A 314 15.87 -26.61 4.76
CA GLY A 314 15.53 -27.98 4.38
C GLY A 314 14.08 -28.16 3.87
N MET A 315 13.50 -27.11 3.29
CA MET A 315 12.13 -27.06 2.77
C MET A 315 12.03 -27.43 1.28
N ILE A 316 13.16 -27.64 0.61
CA ILE A 316 13.24 -28.21 -0.74
C ILE A 316 13.98 -29.54 -0.60
N GLU A 317 13.37 -30.64 -1.06
CA GLU A 317 14.10 -31.89 -1.22
C GLU A 317 15.14 -31.71 -2.34
N PRO A 318 16.40 -32.13 -2.14
CA PRO A 318 17.39 -32.08 -3.20
C PRO A 318 16.85 -32.87 -4.40
N GLU A 319 16.85 -32.27 -5.58
CA GLU A 319 16.56 -33.00 -6.81
C GLU A 319 17.49 -34.21 -6.84
N VAL A 320 16.90 -35.41 -6.78
CA VAL A 320 17.61 -36.64 -7.07
C VAL A 320 17.98 -36.54 -8.55
N THR A 321 19.17 -36.05 -8.84
CA THR A 321 19.82 -36.37 -10.11
C THR A 321 20.05 -37.87 -10.06
N GLU A 322 19.11 -38.65 -10.57
CA GLU A 322 19.36 -40.03 -10.95
C GLU A 322 20.49 -39.99 -11.97
N SER A 323 21.72 -40.19 -11.48
CA SER A 323 22.82 -40.66 -12.29
C SER A 323 22.42 -42.04 -12.79
N LEU A 324 21.71 -42.08 -13.92
CA LEU A 324 21.59 -43.28 -14.72
C LEU A 324 22.97 -43.55 -15.29
N GLU A 325 23.77 -44.32 -14.54
CA GLU A 325 24.86 -45.11 -15.11
C GLU A 325 24.24 -46.09 -16.12
N VAL A 326 24.17 -45.68 -17.38
CA VAL A 326 24.01 -46.60 -18.51
C VAL A 326 25.36 -46.67 -19.20
N ASN A 327 26.27 -47.43 -18.62
CA ASN A 327 27.37 -47.97 -19.41
C ASN A 327 26.88 -49.23 -20.12
N ASP A 328 27.17 -49.29 -21.42
CA ASP A 328 27.05 -50.45 -22.32
C ASP A 328 25.66 -50.97 -22.67
N ILE A 329 24.99 -50.35 -23.66
CA ILE A 329 24.05 -51.12 -24.51
C ILE A 329 24.18 -50.86 -26.03
N PHE A 330 24.71 -49.74 -26.56
CA PHE A 330 25.04 -49.65 -27.99
C PHE A 330 26.23 -48.71 -28.27
N GLY A 331 27.31 -49.27 -28.81
CA GLY A 331 28.50 -48.53 -29.21
C GLY A 331 28.33 -47.72 -30.49
N GLY A 332 29.24 -46.76 -30.68
CA GLY A 332 29.39 -46.01 -31.92
C GLY A 332 30.08 -44.66 -31.66
N GLU A 333 31.31 -44.55 -32.17
CA GLU A 333 32.07 -43.30 -32.34
C GLU A 333 31.24 -42.26 -33.11
N ASP A 334 31.31 -40.98 -32.74
CA ASP A 334 31.94 -39.96 -33.60
C ASP A 334 31.87 -38.53 -33.01
N GLU A 335 32.87 -37.77 -33.42
CA GLU A 335 33.23 -36.40 -33.08
C GLU A 335 32.17 -35.34 -33.47
N SER A 336 32.06 -34.26 -32.70
CA SER A 336 32.45 -32.91 -33.16
C SER A 336 32.04 -31.83 -32.14
N SER A 337 33.04 -31.02 -31.81
CA SER A 337 32.98 -29.82 -30.99
C SER A 337 32.42 -28.64 -31.78
N THR A 338 31.67 -27.75 -31.13
CA THR A 338 31.68 -26.32 -31.45
C THR A 338 31.39 -25.49 -30.20
N ASN A 339 32.20 -24.45 -30.01
CA ASN A 339 32.33 -23.56 -28.86
C ASN A 339 31.22 -22.50 -28.81
N ASP A 340 30.64 -22.28 -27.64
CA ASP A 340 29.67 -21.22 -27.32
C ASP A 340 30.31 -19.84 -27.01
N ASP A 341 31.59 -19.63 -27.35
CA ASP A 341 32.33 -18.39 -27.03
C ASP A 341 32.04 -17.20 -27.98
N ASP A 342 31.26 -17.38 -29.05
CA ASP A 342 30.98 -16.31 -30.03
C ASP A 342 29.74 -15.46 -29.73
N LEU A 343 28.90 -15.84 -28.75
CA LEU A 343 27.68 -15.06 -28.41
C LEU A 343 27.97 -13.89 -27.45
N LEU A 344 29.07 -13.97 -26.68
CA LEU A 344 29.44 -12.97 -25.67
C LEU A 344 30.13 -11.72 -26.24
N ASN A 345 30.66 -11.79 -27.46
CA ASN A 345 31.34 -10.65 -28.10
C ASN A 345 30.39 -9.72 -28.90
N LEU A 346 29.11 -10.06 -29.02
CA LEU A 346 28.14 -9.24 -29.78
C LEU A 346 27.35 -8.22 -28.94
N LEU A 347 27.50 -8.23 -27.61
CA LEU A 347 26.72 -7.41 -26.68
C LEU A 347 27.48 -6.22 -26.06
N LEU A 348 28.69 -5.91 -26.55
CA LEU A 348 29.54 -4.85 -26.00
C LEU A 348 30.11 -3.87 -27.05
N ASN A 349 29.39 -3.61 -28.15
CA ASN A 349 29.65 -2.44 -29.02
C ASN A 349 28.45 -1.51 -29.09
#